data_AF-A0A956BXQ5-F1
#
_entry.id   AF-A0A956BXQ5-F1
#
_cell.length_a   1.000
_cell.length_b   1.000
_cell.length_c   1.000
_cell.angle_alpha   90.00
_cell.angle_beta   90.00
_cell.angle_gamma   90.00
#
_symmetry.space_group_name_H-M   'P 1'
#
loop_
_entity.id
_entity.type
_entity.pdbx_description
1 polymer ?
#
loop_
_entity_poly.entity_id
_entity_poly.type
_entity_poly.pdbx_seq_one_letter_code
_entity_poly.pdbx_strand_id
1 'polypeptide(L)'
;MIAEINPKVPRTLGHTGVHVSQIHYGVEVDRDLPEVPSPAMDEVARQIGEHIAAQIPNGATLQMGIGAIPDATLGALHNHQDLGIHTEMFSDNLIPLVDSGAVSCRMKTRFEGRIVASFAMGTKKLISFVDQNPFVEFHPSEVVNDPGEIGKQHRMIAINSAIQIDITGQVCAD
;
A
#
# COMPACT_ATOMS: atom_id res chain seq x y z
N MET A 1 23.28 8.87 -13.49
CA MET A 1 22.04 8.08 -13.50
C MET A 1 21.81 7.52 -14.89
N ILE A 2 21.58 6.22 -14.99
CA ILE A 2 21.17 5.53 -16.23
C ILE A 2 19.69 5.17 -16.06
N ALA A 3 18.87 5.42 -17.08
CA ALA A 3 17.43 5.19 -17.02
C ALA A 3 16.99 4.23 -18.13
N GLU A 4 16.13 3.27 -17.78
CA GLU A 4 15.33 2.51 -18.74
C GLU A 4 13.98 3.23 -18.90
N ILE A 5 13.69 3.72 -20.10
CA ILE A 5 12.49 4.51 -20.41
C ILE A 5 11.48 3.56 -21.05
N ASN A 6 10.42 3.23 -20.30
CA ASN A 6 9.39 2.28 -20.72
C ASN A 6 8.01 2.94 -20.67
N PRO A 7 7.27 3.05 -21.80
CA PRO A 7 5.94 3.68 -21.83
C PRO A 7 4.88 2.90 -21.04
N LYS A 8 5.17 1.66 -20.64
CA LYS A 8 4.29 0.83 -19.79
C LYS A 8 4.50 1.04 -18.29
N VAL A 9 5.50 1.83 -17.88
CA VAL A 9 5.66 2.26 -16.49
C VAL A 9 4.63 3.36 -16.20
N PRO A 10 3.81 3.23 -15.14
CA PRO A 10 2.77 4.21 -14.85
C PRO A 10 3.41 5.54 -14.44
N ARG A 11 2.79 6.64 -14.84
CA ARG A 11 3.14 7.98 -14.36
C ARG A 11 2.44 8.22 -13.02
N THR A 12 3.06 7.73 -11.97
CA THR A 12 2.59 7.91 -10.60
C THR A 12 2.81 9.34 -10.11
N LEU A 13 1.98 9.79 -9.17
CA LEU A 13 2.08 11.10 -8.54
C LEU A 13 2.86 11.05 -7.22
N GLY A 14 3.16 12.21 -6.64
CA GLY A 14 4.01 12.35 -5.45
C GLY A 14 5.44 12.71 -5.83
N HIS A 15 6.41 12.19 -5.08
CA HIS A 15 7.84 12.45 -5.28
C HIS A 15 8.49 11.40 -6.20
N THR A 16 8.00 11.34 -7.44
CA THR A 16 8.36 10.32 -8.44
C THR A 16 9.00 10.91 -9.70
N GLY A 17 8.90 12.23 -9.86
CA GLY A 17 9.38 12.94 -11.04
C GLY A 17 10.89 13.06 -11.08
N VAL A 18 11.48 12.73 -12.24
CA VAL A 18 12.90 12.94 -12.52
C VAL A 18 13.03 13.75 -13.81
N HIS A 19 13.69 14.90 -13.74
CA HIS A 19 13.87 15.74 -14.92
C HIS A 19 14.89 15.10 -15.87
N VAL A 20 14.65 15.17 -17.19
CA VAL A 20 15.50 14.54 -18.21
C VAL A 20 16.96 14.98 -18.14
N SER A 21 17.24 16.22 -17.70
CA SER A 21 18.61 16.72 -17.52
C SER A 21 19.41 15.99 -16.44
N GLN A 22 18.77 15.19 -15.59
CA GLN A 22 19.42 14.38 -14.56
C GLN A 22 19.82 12.98 -15.09
N ILE A 23 19.30 12.59 -16.26
CA ILE A 23 19.59 11.31 -16.93
C ILE A 23 20.88 11.46 -17.75
N HIS A 24 21.88 10.63 -17.45
CA HIS A 24 23.15 10.62 -18.17
C HIS A 24 23.08 9.72 -19.41
N TYR A 25 22.37 8.60 -19.30
CA TYR A 25 22.10 7.67 -20.40
C TYR A 25 20.67 7.14 -20.27
N GLY A 26 19.89 7.21 -21.35
CA GLY A 26 18.53 6.66 -21.43
C GLY A 26 18.47 5.54 -22.46
N VAL A 27 17.83 4.42 -22.12
CA VAL A 27 17.56 3.31 -23.03
C VAL A 27 16.06 3.14 -23.12
N GLU A 28 15.49 3.38 -24.30
CA GLU A 28 14.07 3.14 -24.56
C GLU A 28 13.79 1.65 -24.72
N VAL A 29 12.73 1.18 -24.07
CA VAL A 29 12.25 -0.20 -24.18
C VAL A 29 10.73 -0.21 -24.28
N ASP A 30 10.17 -1.28 -24.83
CA ASP A 30 8.75 -1.58 -24.77
C ASP A 30 8.59 -3.01 -24.26
N ARG A 31 8.48 -3.16 -22.94
CA ARG A 31 8.32 -4.46 -22.29
C ARG A 31 7.26 -4.41 -21.21
N ASP A 32 6.55 -5.50 -21.06
CA ASP A 32 5.58 -5.64 -19.98
C ASP A 32 6.31 -5.60 -18.62
N LEU A 33 5.66 -4.98 -17.64
CA LEU A 33 6.11 -4.99 -16.26
C LEU A 33 5.89 -6.39 -15.67
N PRO A 34 6.77 -6.85 -14.75
CA PRO A 34 6.53 -8.08 -14.03
C PRO A 34 5.24 -7.97 -13.20
N GLU A 35 4.40 -9.00 -13.28
CA GLU A 35 3.16 -9.08 -12.53
C GLU A 35 3.31 -10.04 -11.35
N VAL A 36 2.71 -9.66 -10.23
CA VAL A 36 2.78 -10.40 -8.97
C VAL A 36 1.36 -10.68 -8.51
N PRO A 37 0.81 -11.84 -8.83
CA PRO A 37 -0.54 -12.18 -8.39
C PRO A 37 -0.57 -12.37 -6.87
N SER A 38 -1.69 -12.02 -6.26
CA SER A 38 -1.91 -12.27 -4.84
C SER A 38 -2.03 -13.78 -4.58
N PRO A 39 -1.54 -14.27 -3.42
CA PRO A 39 -1.73 -15.65 -3.03
C PRO A 39 -3.22 -15.95 -2.79
N ALA A 40 -3.60 -17.22 -2.91
CA ALA A 40 -4.93 -17.65 -2.54
C ALA A 40 -5.13 -17.49 -1.02
N MET A 41 -6.26 -16.91 -0.63
CA MET A 41 -6.66 -16.80 0.77
C MET A 41 -7.19 -18.15 1.27
N ASP A 42 -6.69 -18.62 2.41
CA ASP A 42 -7.22 -19.79 3.10
C ASP A 42 -8.18 -19.40 4.23
N GLU A 43 -8.83 -20.41 4.81
CA GLU A 43 -9.82 -20.22 5.88
C GLU A 43 -9.19 -19.67 7.16
N VAL A 44 -7.92 -19.99 7.44
CA VAL A 44 -7.20 -19.49 8.61
C VAL A 44 -6.95 -18.00 8.46
N ALA A 45 -6.43 -17.57 7.31
CA ALA A 45 -6.22 -16.16 6.98
C ALA A 45 -7.54 -15.38 7.02
N ARG A 46 -8.64 -15.95 6.52
CA ARG A 46 -9.98 -15.35 6.60
C ARG A 46 -10.38 -15.05 8.04
N GLN A 47 -10.27 -16.04 8.94
CA GLN A 47 -10.60 -15.87 10.35
C GLN A 47 -9.70 -14.82 11.03
N ILE A 48 -8.39 -14.85 10.75
CA ILE A 48 -7.45 -13.84 11.26
C ILE A 48 -7.86 -12.45 10.77
N GLY A 49 -8.16 -12.29 9.48
CA GLY A 49 -8.58 -11.03 8.88
C GLY A 49 -9.84 -10.46 9.53
N GLU A 50 -10.85 -11.31 9.80
CA GLU A 50 -12.08 -10.91 10.50
C GLU A 50 -11.80 -10.44 11.94
N HIS A 51 -10.93 -11.15 12.66
CA HIS A 51 -10.52 -10.76 14.01
C HIS A 51 -9.76 -9.43 14.04
N ILE A 52 -8.93 -9.15 13.05
CA ILE A 52 -8.22 -7.88 12.92
C ILE A 52 -9.22 -6.77 12.54
N ALA A 53 -10.07 -6.99 11.54
CA ALA A 53 -11.05 -6.01 11.06
C ALA A 53 -12.02 -5.55 12.15
N ALA A 54 -12.43 -6.45 13.05
CA ALA A 54 -13.28 -6.11 14.20
C ALA A 54 -12.64 -5.12 15.19
N GLN A 55 -11.30 -5.01 15.19
CA GLN A 55 -10.55 -4.09 16.04
C GLN A 55 -10.25 -2.75 15.35
N ILE A 56 -10.54 -2.63 14.05
CA ILE A 56 -10.30 -1.41 13.27
C ILE A 56 -11.53 -0.51 13.39
N PRO A 57 -11.42 0.70 13.96
CA PRO A 57 -12.50 1.66 13.96
C PRO A 57 -12.61 2.39 12.62
N ASN A 58 -13.78 2.95 12.33
CA ASN A 58 -13.93 3.94 11.26
C ASN A 58 -12.97 5.13 11.46
N GLY A 59 -12.48 5.66 10.34
CA GLY A 59 -11.50 6.75 10.33
C GLY A 59 -10.06 6.34 10.63
N ALA A 60 -9.76 5.05 10.83
CA ALA A 60 -8.39 4.59 11.06
C ALA A 60 -7.49 4.81 9.84
N THR A 61 -6.19 5.06 10.09
CA THR A 61 -5.16 5.08 9.04
C THR A 61 -4.40 3.76 9.05
N LEU A 62 -4.36 3.05 7.93
CA LEU A 62 -3.85 1.69 7.85
C LEU A 62 -2.47 1.66 7.17
N GLN A 63 -1.55 0.90 7.79
CA GLN A 63 -0.37 0.32 7.14
C GLN A 63 -0.57 -1.19 7.06
N MET A 64 -0.34 -1.75 5.88
CA MET A 64 -0.51 -3.17 5.61
C MET A 64 0.47 -3.63 4.54
N GLY A 65 1.07 -4.80 4.71
CA GLY A 65 1.90 -5.43 3.68
C GLY A 65 1.08 -6.25 2.67
N ILE A 66 1.77 -7.15 1.96
CA ILE A 66 1.17 -8.18 1.10
C ILE A 66 1.05 -9.53 1.82
N GLY A 67 0.12 -10.35 1.35
CA GLY A 67 -0.02 -11.74 1.77
C GLY A 67 -1.43 -12.06 2.26
N ALA A 68 -1.69 -13.35 2.51
CA ALA A 68 -3.03 -13.84 2.79
C ALA A 68 -3.72 -13.15 3.97
N ILE A 69 -2.99 -12.82 5.05
CA ILE A 69 -3.57 -12.15 6.24
C ILE A 69 -3.92 -10.68 5.97
N PRO A 70 -3.01 -9.82 5.45
CA PRO A 70 -3.37 -8.48 5.01
C PRO A 70 -4.53 -8.47 4.00
N ASP A 71 -4.50 -9.37 3.01
CA ASP A 71 -5.52 -9.48 1.98
C ASP A 71 -6.89 -9.84 2.57
N ALA A 72 -6.92 -10.82 3.49
CA ALA A 72 -8.12 -11.19 4.23
C ALA A 72 -8.66 -10.04 5.09
N THR A 73 -7.76 -9.29 5.71
CA THR A 73 -8.13 -8.12 6.51
C THR A 73 -8.79 -7.06 5.63
N LEU A 74 -8.20 -6.72 4.46
CA LEU A 74 -8.81 -5.78 3.51
C LEU A 74 -10.21 -6.23 3.07
N GLY A 75 -10.37 -7.52 2.77
CA GLY A 75 -11.65 -8.11 2.38
C GLY A 75 -12.72 -8.04 3.48
N ALA A 76 -12.34 -7.92 4.75
CA ALA A 76 -13.27 -7.80 5.88
C ALA A 76 -13.61 -6.34 6.23
N LEU A 77 -12.98 -5.35 5.57
CA LEU A 77 -13.14 -3.91 5.88
C LEU A 77 -14.19 -3.19 5.02
N HIS A 78 -14.93 -3.89 4.14
CA HIS A 78 -15.85 -3.25 3.19
C HIS A 78 -16.98 -2.41 3.82
N ASN A 79 -17.34 -2.68 5.07
CA ASN A 79 -18.38 -1.94 5.80
C ASN A 79 -17.82 -0.76 6.62
N HIS A 80 -16.50 -0.58 6.64
CA HIS A 80 -15.86 0.53 7.32
C HIS A 80 -16.05 1.82 6.53
N GLN A 81 -15.91 2.92 7.23
CA GLN A 81 -15.99 4.25 6.65
C GLN A 81 -14.74 5.05 6.98
N ASP A 82 -14.31 5.81 6.00
CA ASP A 82 -13.33 6.87 6.12
C ASP A 82 -11.92 6.42 6.46
N LEU A 83 -11.59 5.19 6.07
CA LEU A 83 -10.26 4.65 6.21
C LEU A 83 -9.24 5.50 5.44
N GLY A 84 -8.09 5.69 6.06
CA GLY A 84 -6.89 6.26 5.46
C GLY A 84 -5.86 5.19 5.16
N ILE A 85 -5.02 5.42 4.15
CA ILE A 85 -3.91 4.51 3.83
C ILE A 85 -2.60 5.30 3.90
N HIS A 86 -1.69 4.86 4.77
CA HIS A 86 -0.31 5.30 4.86
C HIS A 86 0.53 4.05 5.09
N THR A 87 1.06 3.47 4.03
CA THR A 87 1.67 2.13 4.07
C THR A 87 3.01 2.13 3.36
N GLU A 88 3.93 1.22 3.69
CA GLU A 88 5.14 1.07 2.88
C GLU A 88 4.77 0.67 1.43
N MET A 89 3.86 -0.28 1.29
CA MET A 89 3.44 -0.79 0.00
C MET A 89 2.03 -1.37 0.01
N PHE A 90 1.43 -1.55 -1.18
CA PHE A 90 0.13 -2.21 -1.36
C PHE A 90 0.06 -2.96 -2.69
N SER A 91 -0.93 -3.84 -2.80
CA SER A 91 -1.24 -4.66 -3.98
C SER A 91 -2.65 -4.41 -4.52
N ASP A 92 -3.06 -5.20 -5.52
CA ASP A 92 -4.38 -5.16 -6.14
C ASP A 92 -5.55 -5.24 -5.13
N ASN A 93 -5.35 -5.84 -3.96
CA ASN A 93 -6.40 -6.08 -2.98
C ASN A 93 -6.88 -4.82 -2.25
N LEU A 94 -6.14 -3.72 -2.34
CA LEU A 94 -6.64 -2.42 -1.86
C LEU A 94 -7.73 -1.87 -2.77
N ILE A 95 -7.69 -2.17 -4.07
CA ILE A 95 -8.57 -1.55 -5.07
C ILE A 95 -10.05 -1.83 -4.79
N PRO A 96 -10.50 -3.07 -4.52
CA PRO A 96 -11.91 -3.32 -4.17
C PRO A 96 -12.39 -2.54 -2.93
N LEU A 97 -11.52 -2.29 -1.96
CA LEU A 97 -11.85 -1.54 -0.75
C LEU A 97 -11.96 -0.03 -1.03
N VAL A 98 -11.15 0.48 -1.97
CA VAL A 98 -11.30 1.84 -2.51
C VAL A 98 -12.60 1.96 -3.30
N ASP A 99 -12.88 1.02 -4.19
CA ASP A 99 -14.08 1.01 -5.03
C ASP A 99 -15.37 0.90 -4.21
N SER A 100 -15.33 0.25 -3.03
CA SER A 100 -16.47 0.17 -2.12
C SER A 100 -16.74 1.48 -1.37
N GLY A 101 -15.86 2.48 -1.46
CA GLY A 101 -15.98 3.77 -0.78
C GLY A 101 -15.55 3.75 0.70
N ALA A 102 -15.03 2.63 1.20
CA ALA A 102 -14.55 2.52 2.57
C ALA A 102 -13.28 3.36 2.80
N VAL A 103 -12.44 3.50 1.77
CA VAL A 103 -11.22 4.33 1.79
C VAL A 103 -11.53 5.72 1.24
N SER A 104 -11.37 6.74 2.06
CA SER A 104 -11.44 8.15 1.60
C SER A 104 -10.23 8.98 1.97
N CYS A 105 -9.40 8.51 2.91
CA CYS A 105 -8.20 9.20 3.39
C CYS A 105 -8.44 10.61 3.98
N ARG A 106 -9.69 11.05 4.17
CA ARG A 106 -10.03 12.40 4.67
C ARG A 106 -9.79 12.61 6.16
N MET A 107 -9.69 11.51 6.92
CA MET A 107 -9.44 11.56 8.36
C MET A 107 -7.94 11.56 8.69
N LYS A 108 -7.06 11.41 7.69
CA LYS A 108 -5.60 11.41 7.89
C LYS A 108 -5.13 12.80 8.30
N THR A 109 -4.17 12.87 9.25
CA THR A 109 -3.54 14.14 9.66
C THR A 109 -2.54 14.65 8.62
N ARG A 110 -1.86 13.73 7.93
CA ARG A 110 -0.83 14.02 6.92
C ARG A 110 -1.26 13.37 5.60
N PHE A 111 -1.06 14.08 4.49
CA PHE A 111 -1.50 13.62 3.16
C PHE A 111 -2.99 13.30 3.12
N GLU A 112 -3.80 14.26 3.59
CA GLU A 112 -5.26 14.16 3.61
C GLU A 112 -5.82 13.91 2.20
N GLY A 113 -6.77 12.98 2.11
CA GLY A 113 -7.42 12.64 0.85
C GLY A 113 -6.53 11.89 -0.15
N ARG A 114 -5.39 11.33 0.31
CA ARG A 114 -4.45 10.56 -0.51
C ARG A 114 -4.09 9.23 0.14
N ILE A 115 -4.07 8.17 -0.67
CA ILE A 115 -3.35 6.93 -0.39
C ILE A 115 -1.86 7.26 -0.54
N VAL A 116 -1.06 6.94 0.49
CA VAL A 116 0.39 7.17 0.48
C VAL A 116 1.11 5.83 0.57
N ALA A 117 2.06 5.61 -0.35
CA ALA A 117 2.95 4.47 -0.33
C ALA A 117 4.39 4.79 -0.75
N SER A 118 5.34 3.90 -0.46
CA SER A 118 6.71 3.98 -1.00
C SER A 118 6.81 3.27 -2.36
N PHE A 119 6.14 2.13 -2.49
CA PHE A 119 6.07 1.38 -3.73
C PHE A 119 4.77 0.56 -3.81
N ALA A 120 4.50 -0.03 -4.98
CA ALA A 120 3.34 -0.88 -5.20
C ALA A 120 3.76 -2.11 -6.01
N MET A 121 3.14 -3.26 -5.74
CA MET A 121 3.48 -4.54 -6.37
C MET A 121 2.21 -5.33 -6.60
N GLY A 122 1.98 -5.77 -7.83
CA GLY A 122 0.72 -6.39 -8.19
C GLY A 122 0.62 -6.72 -9.68
N THR A 123 -0.60 -6.74 -10.19
CA THR A 123 -0.90 -7.05 -11.59
C THR A 123 -1.03 -5.79 -12.45
N LYS A 124 -1.31 -5.97 -13.75
CA LYS A 124 -1.70 -4.86 -14.65
C LYS A 124 -2.87 -4.02 -14.12
N LYS A 125 -3.77 -4.59 -13.31
CA LYS A 125 -4.86 -3.86 -12.66
C LYS A 125 -4.31 -2.78 -11.74
N LEU A 126 -3.37 -3.12 -10.87
CA LEU A 126 -2.70 -2.16 -9.99
C LEU A 126 -1.94 -1.09 -10.77
N ILE A 127 -1.20 -1.48 -11.80
CA ILE A 127 -0.47 -0.52 -12.66
C ILE A 127 -1.42 0.50 -13.27
N SER A 128 -2.58 0.05 -13.76
CA SER A 128 -3.59 0.93 -14.35
C SER A 128 -4.27 1.81 -13.29
N PHE A 129 -4.46 1.30 -12.08
CA PHE A 129 -5.05 2.03 -10.96
C PHE A 129 -4.19 3.19 -10.48
N VAL A 130 -2.86 3.06 -10.50
CA VAL A 130 -1.94 4.09 -10.00
C VAL A 130 -1.49 5.09 -11.07
N ASP A 131 -1.69 4.79 -12.35
CA ASP A 131 -1.31 5.68 -13.45
C ASP A 131 -2.12 6.98 -13.40
N GLN A 132 -1.44 8.11 -13.21
CA GLN A 132 -2.01 9.47 -13.18
C GLN A 132 -3.20 9.63 -12.21
N ASN A 133 -3.31 8.77 -11.20
CA ASN A 133 -4.42 8.80 -10.26
C ASN A 133 -4.15 9.83 -9.14
N PRO A 134 -4.91 10.94 -9.06
CA PRO A 134 -4.73 11.97 -8.02
C PRO A 134 -5.04 11.47 -6.61
N PHE A 135 -5.66 10.31 -6.45
CA PHE A 135 -5.93 9.71 -5.16
C PHE A 135 -4.73 8.97 -4.56
N VAL A 136 -3.68 8.70 -5.36
CA VAL A 136 -2.51 7.92 -4.93
C VAL A 136 -1.24 8.75 -5.09
N GLU A 137 -0.42 8.82 -4.04
CA GLU A 137 0.90 9.45 -4.08
C GLU A 137 1.96 8.48 -3.58
N PHE A 138 3.10 8.50 -4.27
CA PHE A 138 4.29 7.77 -3.87
C PHE A 138 5.35 8.73 -3.31
N HIS A 139 5.94 8.37 -2.18
CA HIS A 139 6.96 9.16 -1.49
C HIS A 139 8.14 8.27 -1.11
N PRO A 140 9.34 8.83 -0.84
CA PRO A 140 10.49 8.02 -0.45
C PRO A 140 10.22 7.27 0.85
N SER A 141 10.81 6.08 1.01
CA SER A 141 10.68 5.29 2.25
C SER A 141 11.16 6.06 3.49
N GLU A 142 12.12 6.98 3.34
CA GLU A 142 12.56 7.87 4.42
C GLU A 142 11.45 8.79 4.95
N VAL A 143 10.37 9.00 4.20
CA VAL A 143 9.19 9.77 4.63
C VAL A 143 8.09 8.82 5.09
N VAL A 144 7.78 7.81 4.27
CA VAL A 144 6.64 6.91 4.53
C VAL A 144 6.89 6.04 5.75
N ASN A 145 8.12 5.57 5.94
CA ASN A 145 8.51 4.69 7.03
C ASN A 145 9.13 5.44 8.23
N ASP A 146 9.17 6.77 8.20
CA ASP A 146 9.66 7.55 9.34
C ASP A 146 8.67 7.44 10.53
N PRO A 147 9.10 6.94 11.70
CA PRO A 147 8.22 6.82 12.86
C PRO A 147 7.63 8.15 13.33
N GLY A 148 8.34 9.27 13.10
CA GLY A 148 7.85 10.62 13.38
C GLY A 148 6.68 11.01 12.48
N GLU A 149 6.72 10.67 11.19
CA GLU A 149 5.61 10.86 10.25
C GLU A 149 4.45 9.89 10.53
N ILE A 150 4.74 8.61 10.79
CA ILE A 150 3.73 7.60 11.12
C ILE A 150 2.98 7.99 12.41
N GLY A 151 3.70 8.41 13.45
CA GLY A 151 3.12 8.80 14.74
C GLY A 151 2.21 10.02 14.68
N LYS A 152 2.25 10.81 13.60
CA LYS A 152 1.34 11.94 13.37
C LYS A 152 0.00 11.49 12.76
N GLN A 153 -0.08 10.29 12.18
CA GLN A 153 -1.30 9.84 11.52
C GLN A 153 -2.45 9.62 12.49
N HIS A 154 -3.64 10.03 12.09
CA HIS A 154 -4.84 9.84 12.89
C HIS A 154 -5.18 8.36 12.98
N ARG A 155 -5.27 7.84 14.22
CA ARG A 155 -5.66 6.45 14.50
C ARG A 155 -4.88 5.44 13.64
N MET A 156 -3.56 5.56 13.67
CA MET A 156 -2.68 4.66 12.93
C MET A 156 -2.79 3.21 13.41
N ILE A 157 -2.99 2.27 12.49
CA ILE A 157 -3.01 0.83 12.74
C ILE A 157 -2.06 0.17 11.75
N ALA A 158 -1.07 -0.57 12.27
CA ALA A 158 -0.08 -1.31 11.49
C ALA A 158 -0.37 -2.81 11.60
N ILE A 159 -0.51 -3.47 10.45
CA ILE A 159 -0.78 -4.91 10.36
C ILE A 159 0.40 -5.56 9.66
N ASN A 160 1.09 -6.44 10.39
CA ASN A 160 2.26 -7.16 9.90
C ASN A 160 2.15 -8.64 10.27
N SER A 161 2.78 -9.48 9.45
CA SER A 161 2.87 -10.92 9.68
C SER A 161 4.19 -11.26 10.38
N ALA A 162 4.20 -12.40 11.08
CA ALA A 162 5.40 -12.95 11.71
C ALA A 162 5.52 -14.45 11.39
N ILE A 163 6.74 -14.98 11.45
CA ILE A 163 7.02 -16.42 11.30
C ILE A 163 6.80 -17.13 12.64
N GLN A 164 7.30 -16.54 13.72
CA GLN A 164 7.20 -17.11 15.06
C GLN A 164 7.09 -16.01 16.12
N ILE A 165 6.33 -16.31 17.17
CA ILE A 165 6.27 -15.50 18.40
C ILE A 165 6.54 -16.43 19.57
N ASP A 166 7.47 -16.05 20.46
CA ASP A 166 7.74 -16.82 21.67
C ASP A 166 6.82 -16.41 22.83
N ILE A 167 6.88 -17.14 23.95
CA ILE A 167 6.05 -16.88 25.14
C ILE A 167 6.41 -15.57 25.87
N THR A 168 7.53 -14.93 25.51
CA THR A 168 7.94 -13.62 26.04
C THR A 168 7.41 -12.45 25.19
N GLY A 169 6.84 -12.76 24.01
CA GLY A 169 6.34 -11.77 23.06
C GLY A 169 7.39 -11.29 22.06
N GLN A 170 8.55 -11.96 21.97
CA GLN A 170 9.52 -11.67 20.91
C GLN A 170 9.00 -12.20 19.58
N VAL A 171 9.19 -11.40 18.53
CA VAL A 171 8.67 -11.67 17.18
C VAL A 171 9.84 -11.91 16.23
N CYS A 172 9.82 -13.06 15.54
CA CYS A 172 10.72 -13.39 14.45
C CYS A 172 9.98 -13.26 13.12
N ALA A 173 10.55 -12.51 12.18
CA ALA A 173 9.90 -12.15 10.91
C ALA A 173 10.85 -12.19 9.69
N ASP A 174 12.07 -12.69 9.85
CA ASP A 174 13.12 -12.81 8.84
C ASP A 174 13.81 -14.20 8.84
#